data_AF-A0A3A9FUG7-F1
#
_entry.id   AF-A0A3A9FUG7-F1
#
_cell.length_a   1.000
_cell.length_b   1.000
_cell.length_c   1.000
_cell.angle_alpha   90.00
_cell.angle_beta   90.00
_cell.angle_gamma   90.00
#
_symmetry.space_group_name_H-M   'P 1'
#
loop_
_entity.id
_entity.type
_entity.pdbx_description
1 polymer ?
#
loop_
_entity_poly.entity_id
_entity_poly.type
_entity_poly.pdbx_seq_one_letter_code
_entity_poly.pdbx_strand_id
1 'polypeptide(L)'
;MEAEDFFKESVARLRDRQLASYSKQPPIHIFSPSFEKEMQELIAKQRMTELGTSAKNIWRQAACFAFAGLLGLSLCFVSVGAWSRDFLRMVEQEGDGKTDIRFARTGEGTPQTSDVQYTLTDVPQGYRRTGHINSPGGAGDYIIYENDAGKRIIFNQMPAEGVGISLNTEGAELEQIECRGHPARFLENEGMCSLLWYDDRYAYMLTTDLPRNDTLALAEKITLKVLPYSTLQKLPIELLPRDYPPEIARENGDVVISADGVFHFEQLEAFVAGCTKKQEGAVRIVHYAPDNSALIDDLQMKDGHIYYTRDQSRWEQSEVSFEEGEEYDSIGIVTNGEEQVLTLYSRHYDAPVEVVRFQN
;
A
#
# COMPACT_ATOMS: atom_id res chain seq x y z
N MET A 1 -5.99 72.63 -36.81
CA MET A 1 -6.04 71.47 -37.72
C MET A 1 -4.82 71.59 -38.60
N GLU A 2 -3.82 70.75 -38.39
CA GLU A 2 -2.63 70.76 -39.24
C GLU A 2 -3.04 70.44 -40.69
N ALA A 3 -2.38 71.07 -41.66
CA ALA A 3 -2.80 71.07 -43.06
C ALA A 3 -2.89 69.65 -43.68
N GLU A 4 -2.16 68.69 -43.13
CA GLU A 4 -2.16 67.30 -43.58
C GLU A 4 -3.49 66.59 -43.29
N ASP A 5 -4.10 66.85 -42.13
CA ASP A 5 -5.40 66.26 -41.77
C ASP A 5 -6.52 66.80 -42.65
N PHE A 6 -6.48 68.10 -42.97
CA PHE A 6 -7.43 68.70 -43.92
C PHE A 6 -7.30 68.09 -45.33
N PHE A 7 -6.07 67.85 -45.79
CA PHE A 7 -5.84 67.23 -47.10
C PHE A 7 -6.33 65.78 -47.14
N LYS A 8 -6.03 64.98 -46.12
CA LYS A 8 -6.51 63.59 -46.02
C LYS A 8 -8.03 63.52 -46.01
N GLU A 9 -8.69 64.40 -45.26
CA GLU A 9 -10.15 64.43 -45.20
C GLU A 9 -10.77 64.89 -46.53
N SER A 10 -10.13 65.84 -47.23
CA SER A 10 -10.55 66.31 -48.54
C SER A 10 -10.51 65.21 -49.60
N VAL A 11 -9.42 64.44 -49.63
CA VAL A 11 -9.25 63.30 -50.56
C VAL A 11 -10.26 62.20 -50.26
N ALA A 12 -10.50 61.89 -48.98
CA ALA A 12 -11.51 60.91 -48.58
C ALA A 12 -12.92 61.31 -49.07
N ARG A 13 -13.31 62.58 -48.89
CA ARG A 13 -14.61 63.09 -49.37
C ARG A 13 -14.75 63.03 -50.90
N LEU A 14 -13.67 63.31 -51.64
CA LEU A 14 -13.68 63.20 -53.11
C LEU A 14 -13.84 61.75 -53.56
N ARG A 15 -13.10 60.82 -52.95
CA ARG A 15 -13.22 59.38 -53.22
C ARG A 15 -14.64 58.89 -52.95
N ASP A 16 -15.23 59.27 -51.83
CA ASP A 16 -16.55 58.79 -51.44
C ASP A 16 -17.64 59.37 -52.36
N ARG A 17 -17.49 60.61 -52.83
CA ARG A 17 -18.35 61.19 -53.91
C ARG A 17 -18.21 60.44 -55.23
N GLN A 18 -16.99 60.06 -55.60
CA GLN A 18 -16.74 59.33 -56.84
C GLN A 18 -17.32 57.91 -56.78
N LEU A 19 -17.16 57.21 -55.65
CA LEU A 19 -17.82 55.91 -55.40
C LEU A 19 -19.35 56.02 -55.41
N ALA A 20 -19.92 57.09 -54.84
CA ALA A 20 -21.36 57.33 -54.90
C ALA A 20 -21.89 57.59 -56.32
N SER A 21 -21.02 58.01 -57.26
CA SER A 21 -21.38 58.27 -58.66
C SER A 21 -21.45 57.01 -59.54
N TYR A 22 -20.91 55.88 -59.08
CA TYR A 22 -21.01 54.61 -59.80
C TYR A 22 -22.35 53.93 -59.51
N SER A 23 -23.09 53.58 -60.56
CA SER A 23 -24.33 52.80 -60.46
C SER A 23 -24.08 51.47 -59.73
N LYS A 24 -24.89 51.19 -58.69
CA LYS A 24 -24.78 50.02 -57.79
C LYS A 24 -25.15 48.68 -58.43
N GLN A 25 -25.35 48.61 -59.74
CA GLN A 25 -25.62 47.37 -60.45
C GLN A 25 -24.57 47.17 -61.55
N PRO A 26 -23.67 46.18 -61.43
CA PRO A 26 -22.79 45.82 -62.52
C PRO A 26 -23.65 45.31 -63.69
N PRO A 27 -23.31 45.65 -64.95
CA PRO A 27 -24.01 45.10 -66.10
C PRO A 27 -23.92 43.57 -66.06
N ILE A 28 -25.02 42.90 -66.42
CA ILE A 28 -25.10 41.43 -66.49
C ILE A 28 -24.04 40.94 -67.46
N HIS A 29 -22.94 40.39 -66.94
CA HIS A 29 -21.84 39.87 -67.73
C HIS A 29 -21.99 38.35 -67.82
N ILE A 30 -22.25 37.85 -69.03
CA ILE A 30 -22.28 36.41 -69.29
C ILE A 30 -20.84 35.97 -69.55
N PHE A 31 -20.29 35.13 -68.68
CA PHE A 31 -18.94 34.59 -68.84
C PHE A 31 -18.90 33.52 -69.93
N SER A 32 -17.74 33.35 -70.58
CA SER A 32 -17.58 32.28 -71.56
C SER A 32 -17.61 30.91 -70.88
N PRO A 33 -18.02 29.84 -71.59
CA PRO A 33 -18.01 28.48 -71.04
C PRO A 33 -16.63 28.02 -70.57
N SER A 34 -15.56 28.50 -71.22
CA SER A 34 -14.18 28.23 -70.80
C SER A 34 -13.85 28.84 -69.44
N PHE A 35 -14.32 30.05 -69.19
CA PHE A 35 -14.08 30.76 -67.93
C PHE A 35 -14.87 30.13 -66.78
N GLU A 36 -16.13 29.75 -67.01
CA GLU A 36 -16.92 29.03 -66.00
C GLU A 36 -16.28 27.69 -65.63
N LYS A 37 -15.75 26.96 -66.62
CA LYS A 37 -15.06 25.70 -66.38
C LYS A 37 -13.79 25.88 -65.54
N GLU A 38 -12.96 26.88 -65.86
CA GLU A 38 -11.77 27.21 -65.06
C GLU A 38 -12.14 27.61 -63.62
N MET A 39 -13.22 28.38 -63.45
CA MET A 39 -13.71 28.77 -62.14
C MET A 39 -14.18 27.57 -61.31
N GLN A 40 -14.90 26.63 -61.93
CA GLN A 40 -15.33 25.40 -61.27
C GLN A 40 -14.14 24.52 -60.86
N GLU A 41 -13.12 24.41 -61.71
CA GLU A 41 -11.89 23.67 -61.38
C GLU A 41 -11.13 24.31 -60.21
N LEU A 42 -11.08 25.63 -60.13
CA LEU A 42 -10.46 26.35 -59.00
C LEU A 42 -11.22 26.11 -57.69
N ILE A 43 -12.56 26.18 -57.71
CA ILE A 43 -13.40 25.92 -56.53
C ILE A 43 -13.25 24.47 -56.05
N ALA A 44 -13.20 23.51 -56.98
CA ALA A 44 -13.01 22.10 -56.65
C ALA A 44 -11.64 21.84 -55.98
N LYS A 45 -10.57 22.43 -56.52
CA LYS A 45 -9.22 22.33 -55.92
C LYS A 45 -9.18 22.94 -54.52
N GLN A 46 -9.84 24.10 -54.32
CA GLN A 46 -9.88 24.76 -53.02
C GLN A 46 -10.57 23.90 -51.95
N ARG A 47 -11.72 23.26 -52.28
CA ARG A 47 -12.44 22.34 -51.38
C ARG A 47 -11.61 21.11 -50.99
N MET A 48 -10.81 20.56 -51.90
CA MET A 48 -9.94 19.41 -51.57
C MET A 48 -8.79 19.78 -50.63
N THR A 49 -8.27 21.00 -50.71
CA THR A 49 -7.25 21.52 -49.76
C THR A 49 -7.79 21.76 -48.35
N GLU A 50 -9.05 22.18 -48.20
CA GLU A 50 -9.67 22.40 -46.88
C GLU A 50 -9.97 21.08 -46.13
N LEU A 51 -10.33 20.02 -46.86
CA LEU A 51 -10.55 18.69 -46.29
C LEU A 51 -9.24 18.01 -45.87
N GLY A 52 -8.13 18.24 -46.58
CA GLY A 52 -6.82 17.65 -46.29
C GLY A 52 -6.09 18.27 -45.08
N THR A 53 -6.30 19.55 -44.79
CA THR A 53 -5.68 20.22 -43.62
C THR A 53 -6.38 19.84 -42.31
N SER A 54 -7.69 19.60 -42.34
CA SER A 54 -8.46 19.15 -41.18
C SER A 54 -8.09 17.72 -40.76
N ALA A 55 -7.92 16.81 -41.72
CA ALA A 55 -7.48 15.44 -41.44
C ALA A 55 -6.07 15.37 -40.82
N LYS A 56 -5.14 16.22 -41.26
CA LYS A 56 -3.77 16.28 -40.70
C LYS A 56 -3.74 16.79 -39.26
N ASN A 57 -4.64 17.71 -38.91
CA ASN A 57 -4.78 18.22 -37.54
C ASN A 57 -5.43 17.18 -36.61
N ILE A 58 -6.42 16.44 -37.09
CA ILE A 58 -7.02 15.31 -36.35
C ILE A 58 -5.99 14.21 -36.12
N TRP A 59 -5.17 13.87 -37.12
CA TRP A 59 -4.09 12.88 -36.96
C TRP A 59 -2.98 13.33 -36.00
N ARG A 60 -2.65 14.62 -35.97
CA ARG A 60 -1.72 15.18 -34.96
C ARG A 60 -2.30 15.13 -33.55
N GLN A 61 -3.59 15.44 -33.39
CA GLN A 61 -4.26 15.35 -32.10
C GLN A 61 -4.36 13.90 -31.63
N ALA A 62 -4.75 12.97 -32.51
CA ALA A 62 -4.78 11.54 -32.23
C ALA A 62 -3.39 10.99 -31.86
N ALA A 63 -2.32 11.43 -32.54
CA ALA A 63 -0.95 11.08 -32.17
C ALA A 63 -0.55 11.62 -30.79
N CYS A 64 -0.93 12.85 -30.45
CA CYS A 64 -0.69 13.40 -29.10
C CYS A 64 -1.48 12.65 -28.02
N PHE A 65 -2.74 12.27 -28.27
CA PHE A 65 -3.53 11.46 -27.34
C PHE A 65 -3.01 10.03 -27.22
N ALA A 66 -2.54 9.42 -28.31
CA ALA A 66 -1.89 8.11 -28.29
C ALA A 66 -0.54 8.16 -27.55
N PHE A 67 0.23 9.24 -27.71
CA PHE A 67 1.49 9.44 -27.00
C PHE A 67 1.27 9.76 -25.52
N ALA A 68 0.27 10.58 -25.18
CA ALA A 68 -0.16 10.80 -23.79
C ALA A 68 -0.75 9.54 -23.16
N GLY A 69 -1.46 8.72 -23.95
CA GLY A 69 -1.95 7.42 -23.54
C GLY A 69 -0.82 6.40 -23.33
N LEU A 70 0.22 6.40 -24.18
CA LEU A 70 1.43 5.58 -24.01
C LEU A 70 2.29 6.03 -22.82
N LEU A 71 2.43 7.34 -22.60
CA LEU A 71 3.09 7.90 -21.40
C LEU A 71 2.27 7.63 -20.13
N GLY A 72 0.94 7.72 -20.22
CA GLY A 72 0.02 7.36 -19.15
C GLY A 72 0.05 5.87 -18.83
N LEU A 73 0.10 5.01 -19.86
CA LEU A 73 0.26 3.56 -19.71
C LEU A 73 1.66 3.20 -19.18
N SER A 74 2.72 3.95 -19.52
CA SER A 74 4.04 3.71 -18.92
C SER A 74 4.12 4.16 -17.45
N LEU A 75 3.27 5.11 -17.03
CA LEU A 75 3.06 5.44 -15.60
C LEU A 75 2.24 4.36 -14.88
N CYS A 76 1.39 3.60 -15.60
CA CYS A 76 0.64 2.47 -15.05
C CYS A 76 1.44 1.16 -14.94
N PHE A 77 2.69 1.12 -15.42
CA PHE A 77 3.64 0.01 -15.21
C PHE A 77 4.73 0.34 -14.18
N VAL A 78 4.51 1.35 -13.33
CA VAL A 78 5.23 1.37 -12.05
C VAL A 78 4.69 0.19 -11.26
N SER A 79 5.50 -0.87 -11.23
CA SER A 79 5.34 -2.01 -10.33
C SER A 79 4.80 -1.54 -8.98
N VAL A 80 3.68 -2.12 -8.58
CA VAL A 80 3.16 -2.06 -7.22
C VAL A 80 4.19 -2.76 -6.33
N GLY A 81 5.18 -1.98 -5.88
CA GLY A 81 6.32 -2.48 -5.10
C GLY A 81 7.31 -1.40 -4.68
N ALA A 82 6.92 -0.13 -4.57
CA ALA A 82 7.85 0.95 -4.20
C ALA A 82 7.23 1.98 -3.25
N TRP A 83 6.49 1.50 -2.24
CA TRP A 83 6.26 2.25 -1.01
C TRP A 83 7.04 1.66 0.19
N SER A 84 7.99 0.74 -0.04
CA SER A 84 9.17 0.70 0.84
C SER A 84 10.03 1.90 0.44
N ARG A 85 10.14 2.89 1.32
CA ARG A 85 11.33 3.73 1.27
C ARG A 85 12.41 2.81 1.78
N ASP A 86 13.23 2.22 0.90
CA ASP A 86 14.29 1.28 1.33
C ASP A 86 15.13 1.95 2.42
N PHE A 87 14.82 1.65 3.68
CA PHE A 87 15.49 2.27 4.83
C PHE A 87 16.81 1.57 5.08
N LEU A 88 16.90 0.32 4.67
CA LEU A 88 18.05 -0.55 4.86
C LEU A 88 18.52 -1.16 3.54
N ARG A 89 19.83 -1.29 3.42
CA ARG A 89 20.50 -1.97 2.33
C ARG A 89 21.42 -3.04 2.89
N MET A 90 21.33 -4.27 2.37
CA MET A 90 22.30 -5.31 2.65
C MET A 90 23.69 -4.92 2.09
N VAL A 91 24.68 -4.94 2.97
CA VAL A 91 26.09 -4.69 2.66
C VAL A 91 26.88 -5.95 3.01
N GLU A 92 27.51 -6.53 2.01
CA GLU A 92 28.35 -7.72 2.12
C GLU A 92 29.83 -7.33 2.13
N GLN A 93 30.58 -7.98 3.02
CA GLN A 93 32.02 -7.90 3.08
C GLN A 93 32.58 -9.32 3.04
N GLU A 94 33.18 -9.68 1.92
CA GLU A 94 33.88 -10.96 1.77
C GLU A 94 35.17 -10.96 2.59
N GLY A 95 35.41 -12.07 3.29
CA GLY A 95 36.60 -12.35 4.07
C GLY A 95 37.11 -13.77 3.79
N ASP A 96 38.09 -14.21 4.57
CA ASP A 96 38.70 -15.53 4.41
C ASP A 96 37.71 -16.65 4.77
N GLY A 97 37.11 -17.28 3.76
CA GLY A 97 36.12 -18.35 3.92
C GLY A 97 34.76 -17.92 4.50
N LYS A 98 34.50 -16.62 4.62
CA LYS A 98 33.24 -16.14 5.19
C LYS A 98 32.78 -14.84 4.55
N THR A 99 31.47 -14.62 4.57
CA THR A 99 30.86 -13.36 4.17
C THR A 99 30.19 -12.73 5.37
N ASP A 100 30.69 -11.57 5.77
CA ASP A 100 30.08 -10.76 6.83
C ASP A 100 29.04 -9.82 6.19
N ILE A 101 27.80 -9.89 6.68
CA ILE A 101 26.64 -9.18 6.17
C ILE A 101 26.14 -8.21 7.23
N ARG A 102 25.87 -6.96 6.83
CA ARG A 102 25.29 -5.91 7.66
C ARG A 102 24.19 -5.19 6.90
N PHE A 103 23.29 -4.53 7.62
CA PHE A 103 22.24 -3.71 7.03
C PHE A 103 22.54 -2.24 7.27
N ALA A 104 22.84 -1.51 6.19
CA ALA A 104 23.20 -0.10 6.24
C ALA A 104 21.99 0.78 5.95
N ARG A 105 21.85 1.88 6.70
CA ARG A 105 20.74 2.82 6.54
C ARG A 105 20.89 3.66 5.27
N THR A 106 19.83 3.76 4.49
CA THR A 106 19.80 4.46 3.19
C THR A 106 18.87 5.68 3.16
N GLY A 107 18.05 5.92 4.19
CA GLY A 107 17.10 7.04 4.25
C GLY A 107 16.95 7.72 5.63
N GLU A 108 16.35 8.92 5.63
CA GLU A 108 15.94 9.64 6.85
C GLU A 108 14.57 9.14 7.33
N GLY A 109 14.51 8.65 8.58
CA GLY A 109 13.31 8.09 9.21
C GLY A 109 13.63 6.90 10.11
N THR A 110 13.06 6.84 11.31
CA THR A 110 13.28 5.74 12.27
C THR A 110 12.45 4.52 11.87
N PRO A 111 13.06 3.32 11.72
CA PRO A 111 12.29 2.09 11.60
C PRO A 111 11.35 1.98 12.79
N GLN A 112 10.04 1.88 12.57
CA GLN A 112 9.12 1.55 13.65
C GLN A 112 9.33 0.08 14.02
N THR A 113 9.97 -0.17 15.16
CA THR A 113 10.04 -1.51 15.75
C THR A 113 8.72 -1.77 16.47
N SER A 114 7.87 -2.56 15.83
CA SER A 114 6.71 -3.19 16.46
C SER A 114 7.12 -4.59 16.95
N ASP A 115 6.67 -5.05 18.13
CA ASP A 115 6.95 -6.38 18.69
C ASP A 115 6.22 -7.48 17.91
N VAL A 116 6.60 -7.64 16.65
CA VAL A 116 6.02 -8.57 15.69
C VAL A 116 6.86 -9.82 15.70
N GLN A 117 6.24 -10.99 15.82
CA GLN A 117 6.94 -12.28 15.74
C GLN A 117 6.50 -13.03 14.50
N TYR A 118 7.43 -13.69 13.84
CA TYR A 118 7.16 -14.60 12.73
C TYR A 118 7.34 -16.05 13.19
N THR A 119 6.61 -16.97 12.58
CA THR A 119 6.75 -18.41 12.85
C THR A 119 6.45 -19.21 11.60
N LEU A 120 6.89 -20.47 11.63
CA LEU A 120 6.39 -21.49 10.71
C LEU A 120 5.01 -21.96 11.19
N THR A 121 3.97 -21.71 10.38
CA THR A 121 2.60 -22.18 10.64
C THR A 121 2.38 -23.60 10.16
N ASP A 122 2.91 -23.94 8.98
CA ASP A 122 2.87 -25.29 8.40
C ASP A 122 4.24 -25.96 8.56
N VAL A 123 4.48 -26.55 9.73
CA VAL A 123 5.74 -27.26 10.06
C VAL A 123 5.83 -28.54 9.22
N PRO A 124 6.95 -28.78 8.50
CA PRO A 124 7.10 -29.97 7.68
C PRO A 124 6.84 -31.27 8.43
N GLN A 125 6.22 -32.24 7.75
CA GLN A 125 5.87 -33.53 8.34
C GLN A 125 7.10 -34.20 9.00
N GLY A 126 6.92 -34.66 10.24
CA GLY A 126 7.96 -35.32 11.02
C GLY A 126 8.86 -34.38 11.82
N TYR A 127 8.78 -33.07 11.62
CA TYR A 127 9.45 -32.08 12.45
C TYR A 127 8.53 -31.64 13.61
N ARG A 128 9.12 -31.38 14.77
CA ARG A 128 8.45 -30.79 15.93
C ARG A 128 9.28 -29.66 16.49
N ARG A 129 8.64 -28.64 17.08
CA ARG A 129 9.37 -27.56 17.75
C ARG A 129 10.05 -28.12 19.00
N THR A 130 11.37 -27.99 19.09
CA THR A 130 12.19 -28.45 20.22
C THR A 130 12.79 -27.29 21.02
N GLY A 131 12.83 -26.09 20.45
CA GLY A 131 13.36 -24.90 21.11
C GLY A 131 12.68 -23.62 20.64
N HIS A 132 12.55 -22.67 21.57
CA HIS A 132 12.13 -21.30 21.30
C HIS A 132 12.82 -20.38 22.31
N ILE A 133 13.63 -19.45 21.81
CA ILE A 133 14.28 -18.41 22.62
C ILE A 133 13.74 -17.08 22.15
N ASN A 134 12.95 -16.45 23.01
CA ASN A 134 12.48 -15.09 22.82
C ASN A 134 13.32 -14.16 23.70
N SER A 135 14.07 -13.24 23.09
CA SER A 135 14.89 -12.31 23.85
C SER A 135 14.04 -11.12 24.31
N PRO A 136 13.91 -10.86 25.63
CA PRO A 136 13.20 -9.69 26.13
C PRO A 136 13.77 -8.40 25.53
N GLY A 137 12.91 -7.47 25.13
CA GLY A 137 13.33 -6.18 24.55
C GLY A 137 13.66 -6.21 23.06
N GLY A 138 13.14 -7.18 22.30
CA GLY A 138 13.17 -7.17 20.83
C GLY A 138 14.50 -7.58 20.21
N ALA A 139 15.44 -8.16 20.97
CA ALA A 139 16.76 -8.55 20.45
C ALA A 139 16.77 -9.74 19.48
N GLY A 140 15.60 -10.35 19.24
CA GLY A 140 15.39 -11.40 18.24
C GLY A 140 14.64 -12.62 18.77
N ASP A 141 14.00 -13.34 17.86
CA ASP A 141 13.23 -14.56 18.10
C ASP A 141 13.88 -15.74 17.39
N TYR A 142 14.15 -16.82 18.12
CA TYR A 142 14.89 -17.98 17.63
C TYR A 142 14.12 -19.26 17.88
N ILE A 143 13.71 -19.95 16.82
CA ILE A 143 12.86 -21.14 16.87
C ILE A 143 13.58 -22.33 16.23
N ILE A 144 13.60 -23.46 16.95
CA ILE A 144 14.20 -24.72 16.49
C ILE A 144 13.11 -25.77 16.33
N TYR A 145 13.12 -26.43 15.17
CA TYR A 145 12.37 -27.65 14.91
C TYR A 145 13.34 -28.79 14.62
N GLU A 146 13.05 -29.97 15.14
CA GLU A 146 13.87 -31.17 14.94
C GLU A 146 12.97 -32.36 14.62
N ASN A 147 13.44 -33.27 13.78
CA ASN A 147 12.79 -34.55 13.51
C ASN A 147 13.48 -35.71 14.24
N ASP A 148 12.91 -36.92 14.18
CA ASP A 148 13.47 -38.09 14.87
C ASP A 148 14.83 -38.56 14.32
N ALA A 149 15.23 -38.09 13.14
CA ALA A 149 16.55 -38.34 12.56
C ALA A 149 17.60 -37.30 13.00
N GLY A 150 17.23 -36.33 13.83
CA GLY A 150 18.12 -35.26 14.32
C GLY A 150 18.35 -34.13 13.31
N LYS A 151 17.63 -34.11 12.19
CA LYS A 151 17.67 -33.00 11.23
C LYS A 151 16.92 -31.79 11.79
N ARG A 152 17.40 -30.60 11.49
CA ARG A 152 16.94 -29.36 12.09
C ARG A 152 16.42 -28.37 11.05
N ILE A 153 15.46 -27.57 11.49
CA ILE A 153 15.04 -26.32 10.87
C ILE A 153 15.17 -25.26 11.96
N ILE A 154 15.94 -24.22 11.68
CA ILE A 154 16.21 -23.11 12.58
C ILE A 154 15.72 -21.85 11.90
N PHE A 155 14.77 -21.17 12.53
CA PHE A 155 14.28 -19.88 12.09
C PHE A 155 14.69 -18.81 13.09
N ASN A 156 15.35 -17.77 12.60
CA ASN A 156 15.82 -16.65 13.40
C ASN A 156 15.29 -15.34 12.83
N GLN A 157 14.65 -14.54 13.67
CA GLN A 157 14.20 -13.19 13.37
C GLN A 157 15.02 -12.23 14.24
N MET A 158 15.67 -11.25 13.64
CA MET A 158 16.52 -10.28 14.34
C MET A 158 16.18 -8.87 13.86
N PRO A 159 16.26 -7.83 14.71
CA PRO A 159 16.23 -6.45 14.23
C PRO A 159 17.27 -6.28 13.12
N ALA A 160 16.86 -5.73 11.98
CA ALA A 160 17.78 -5.54 10.87
C ALA A 160 18.82 -4.46 11.19
N GLU A 161 18.42 -3.41 11.90
CA GLU A 161 19.34 -2.36 12.34
C GLU A 161 20.29 -2.88 13.45
N GLY A 162 21.59 -2.70 13.24
CA GLY A 162 22.62 -3.05 14.22
C GLY A 162 23.03 -4.53 14.27
N VAL A 163 22.34 -5.43 13.56
CA VAL A 163 22.75 -6.84 13.48
C VAL A 163 23.87 -7.05 12.46
N GLY A 164 24.85 -7.87 12.83
CA GLY A 164 25.87 -8.39 11.93
C GLY A 164 25.72 -9.90 11.81
N ILE A 165 25.65 -10.40 10.58
CA ILE A 165 25.52 -11.82 10.28
C ILE A 165 26.81 -12.29 9.62
N SER A 166 27.34 -13.42 10.03
CA SER A 166 28.54 -14.01 9.42
C SER A 166 28.17 -15.38 8.86
N LEU A 167 28.29 -15.55 7.54
CA LEU A 167 28.02 -16.82 6.86
C LEU A 167 29.33 -17.48 6.46
N ASN A 168 29.47 -18.78 6.74
CA ASN A 168 30.60 -19.58 6.25
C ASN A 168 30.41 -19.88 4.76
N THR A 169 31.08 -19.11 3.92
CA THR A 169 31.06 -19.24 2.46
C THR A 169 32.26 -20.03 1.93
N GLU A 170 33.05 -20.66 2.81
CA GLU A 170 34.15 -21.51 2.40
C GLU A 170 33.62 -22.69 1.56
N GLY A 171 34.08 -22.77 0.32
CA GLY A 171 33.71 -23.84 -0.60
C GLY A 171 32.29 -23.76 -1.17
N ALA A 172 31.55 -22.67 -0.92
CA ALA A 172 30.18 -22.50 -1.39
C ALA A 172 29.92 -21.08 -1.92
N GLU A 173 29.02 -20.95 -2.90
CA GLU A 173 28.64 -19.68 -3.49
C GLU A 173 27.43 -19.08 -2.76
N LEU A 174 27.50 -17.78 -2.43
CA LEU A 174 26.38 -17.03 -1.88
C LEU A 174 25.53 -16.48 -3.02
N GLU A 175 24.44 -17.17 -3.34
CA GLU A 175 23.53 -16.83 -4.44
C GLU A 175 22.64 -15.64 -4.06
N GLN A 176 22.51 -14.67 -4.98
CA GLN A 176 21.53 -13.59 -4.85
C GLN A 176 20.18 -14.03 -5.42
N ILE A 177 19.15 -14.03 -4.58
CA ILE A 177 17.78 -14.38 -4.99
C ILE A 177 16.77 -13.40 -4.42
N GLU A 178 15.51 -13.60 -4.75
CA GLU A 178 14.38 -12.92 -4.13
C GLU A 178 13.58 -13.92 -3.28
N CYS A 179 13.14 -13.51 -2.10
CA CYS A 179 12.25 -14.29 -1.26
C CYS A 179 11.16 -13.35 -0.75
N ARG A 180 9.88 -13.71 -0.98
CA ARG A 180 8.73 -12.91 -0.55
C ARG A 180 8.76 -11.44 -1.01
N GLY A 181 9.27 -11.15 -2.21
CA GLY A 181 9.41 -9.78 -2.70
C GLY A 181 10.60 -9.00 -2.14
N HIS A 182 11.43 -9.62 -1.30
CA HIS A 182 12.58 -9.00 -0.65
C HIS A 182 13.91 -9.54 -1.18
N PRO A 183 14.97 -8.71 -1.26
CA PRO A 183 16.31 -9.18 -1.59
C PRO A 183 16.79 -10.21 -0.57
N ALA A 184 17.33 -11.31 -1.07
CA ALA A 184 17.78 -12.43 -0.25
C ALA A 184 19.14 -12.98 -0.70
N ARG A 185 19.78 -13.72 0.22
CA ARG A 185 21.00 -14.47 0.01
C ARG A 185 20.76 -15.93 0.36
N PHE A 186 21.07 -16.81 -0.57
CA PHE A 186 20.94 -18.24 -0.40
C PHE A 186 22.32 -18.89 -0.44
N LEU A 187 22.56 -19.80 0.49
CA LEU A 187 23.82 -20.53 0.61
C LEU A 187 23.51 -21.99 0.84
N GLU A 188 24.10 -22.86 0.02
CA GLU A 188 24.11 -24.30 0.26
C GLU A 188 25.54 -24.72 0.57
N ASN A 189 25.80 -25.17 1.79
CA ASN A 189 27.12 -25.61 2.22
C ASN A 189 27.02 -26.85 3.10
N GLU A 190 27.87 -27.85 2.86
CA GLU A 190 27.94 -29.12 3.61
C GLU A 190 26.58 -29.84 3.83
N GLY A 191 25.66 -29.73 2.86
CA GLY A 191 24.32 -30.33 2.95
C GLY A 191 23.30 -29.55 3.78
N MET A 192 23.67 -28.34 4.23
CA MET A 192 22.79 -27.39 4.89
C MET A 192 22.44 -26.24 3.93
N CYS A 193 21.19 -25.83 3.93
CA CYS A 193 20.73 -24.62 3.26
C CYS A 193 20.58 -23.50 4.29
N SER A 194 21.08 -22.31 3.97
CA SER A 194 20.86 -21.07 4.71
C SER A 194 20.26 -20.02 3.78
N LEU A 195 19.13 -19.45 4.18
CA LEU A 195 18.45 -18.37 3.47
C LEU A 195 18.35 -17.15 4.38
N LEU A 196 18.92 -16.03 3.95
CA LEU A 196 18.86 -14.74 4.62
C LEU A 196 18.07 -13.76 3.76
N TRP A 197 17.02 -13.16 4.32
CA TRP A 197 16.29 -12.06 3.69
C TRP A 197 15.98 -10.99 4.73
N TYR A 198 15.52 -9.83 4.29
CA TYR A 198 15.24 -8.72 5.19
C TYR A 198 14.14 -7.81 4.63
N ASP A 199 13.47 -7.13 5.54
CA ASP A 199 12.61 -6.00 5.23
C ASP A 199 13.13 -4.74 5.94
N ASP A 200 12.36 -3.65 5.95
CA ASP A 200 12.76 -2.39 6.59
C ASP A 200 12.88 -2.47 8.13
N ARG A 201 12.56 -3.60 8.76
CA ARG A 201 12.49 -3.80 10.22
C ARG A 201 13.37 -4.95 10.69
N TYR A 202 13.26 -6.12 10.04
CA TYR A 202 13.85 -7.37 10.51
C TYR A 202 14.72 -8.02 9.43
N ALA A 203 15.79 -8.65 9.90
CA ALA A 203 16.56 -9.63 9.16
C ALA A 203 16.13 -11.02 9.61
N TYR A 204 15.88 -11.90 8.65
CA TYR A 204 15.38 -13.25 8.87
C TYR A 204 16.38 -14.26 8.33
N MET A 205 16.66 -15.30 9.11
CA MET A 205 17.52 -16.39 8.68
C MET A 205 16.86 -17.74 8.91
N LEU A 206 16.75 -18.51 7.83
CA LEU A 206 16.28 -19.89 7.84
C LEU A 206 17.46 -20.82 7.53
N THR A 207 17.82 -21.68 8.47
CA THR A 207 18.90 -22.68 8.32
C THR A 207 18.34 -24.07 8.49
N THR A 208 18.61 -24.98 7.54
CA THR A 208 17.88 -26.25 7.45
C THR A 208 18.66 -27.34 6.68
N ASP A 209 18.47 -28.59 7.07
CA ASP A 209 18.95 -29.80 6.36
C ASP A 209 18.07 -30.21 5.15
N LEU A 210 17.02 -29.43 4.85
CA LEU A 210 16.14 -29.64 3.69
C LEU A 210 16.85 -29.18 2.40
N PRO A 211 16.57 -29.84 1.26
CA PRO A 211 17.11 -29.40 -0.02
C PRO A 211 16.61 -28.01 -0.40
N ARG A 212 17.31 -27.34 -1.32
CA ARG A 212 17.04 -25.96 -1.78
C ARG A 212 15.57 -25.67 -2.03
N ASN A 213 14.89 -26.46 -2.86
CA ASN A 213 13.49 -26.19 -3.24
C ASN A 213 12.53 -26.27 -2.04
N ASP A 214 12.75 -27.21 -1.13
CA ASP A 214 11.94 -27.36 0.07
C ASP A 214 12.21 -26.22 1.06
N THR A 215 13.47 -25.77 1.15
CA THR A 215 13.86 -24.61 1.96
C THR A 215 13.18 -23.33 1.45
N LEU A 216 13.19 -23.08 0.13
CA LEU A 216 12.52 -21.92 -0.46
C LEU A 216 11.00 -21.99 -0.26
N ALA A 217 10.39 -23.15 -0.49
CA ALA A 217 8.97 -23.35 -0.25
C ALA A 217 8.59 -23.16 1.22
N LEU A 218 9.48 -23.56 2.14
CA LEU A 218 9.29 -23.37 3.58
C LEU A 218 9.36 -21.89 3.97
N ALA A 219 10.26 -21.12 3.38
CA ALA A 219 10.38 -19.68 3.63
C ALA A 219 9.13 -18.90 3.20
N GLU A 220 8.49 -19.29 2.11
CA GLU A 220 7.22 -18.72 1.66
C GLU A 220 6.06 -19.01 2.64
N LYS A 221 6.14 -20.12 3.40
CA LYS A 221 5.17 -20.50 4.43
C LYS A 221 5.40 -19.86 5.80
N ILE A 222 6.47 -19.09 5.98
CA ILE A 222 6.67 -18.33 7.21
C ILE A 222 5.59 -17.27 7.26
N THR A 223 4.82 -17.25 8.33
CA THR A 223 3.76 -16.27 8.51
C THR A 223 3.99 -15.49 9.77
N LEU A 224 3.33 -14.34 9.82
CA LEU A 224 3.21 -13.57 11.04
C LEU A 224 2.63 -14.49 12.12
N LYS A 225 3.36 -14.67 13.21
CA LYS A 225 2.81 -15.26 14.42
C LYS A 225 2.02 -14.17 15.11
N VAL A 226 0.71 -14.22 14.95
CA VAL A 226 -0.17 -13.60 15.93
C VAL A 226 0.05 -14.36 17.23
N LEU A 227 0.80 -13.77 18.15
CA LEU A 227 0.95 -14.33 19.48
C LEU A 227 -0.47 -14.53 20.05
N PRO A 228 -0.79 -15.69 20.64
CA PRO A 228 -2.03 -15.81 21.40
C PRO A 228 -2.05 -14.68 22.43
N TYR A 229 -3.16 -13.93 22.44
CA TYR A 229 -3.33 -12.70 23.19
C TYR A 229 -2.91 -12.80 24.65
N SER A 230 -1.64 -12.53 24.91
CA SER A 230 -1.14 -12.20 26.24
C SER A 230 -1.23 -10.68 26.40
N THR A 231 -2.46 -10.21 26.43
CA THR A 231 -2.94 -9.02 27.18
C THR A 231 -2.23 -7.68 27.02
N LEU A 232 -1.24 -7.48 26.13
CA LEU A 232 -0.53 -6.18 26.07
C LEU A 232 -0.35 -5.58 24.68
N GLN A 233 -0.33 -6.36 23.59
CA GLN A 233 -0.23 -5.79 22.24
C GLN A 233 -1.01 -6.60 21.20
N LYS A 234 -1.82 -5.88 20.42
CA LYS A 234 -2.44 -6.34 19.17
C LYS A 234 -1.42 -6.16 18.03
N LEU A 235 -1.50 -6.96 16.97
CA LEU A 235 -0.73 -6.65 15.75
C LEU A 235 -1.08 -5.23 15.31
N PRO A 236 -0.13 -4.35 14.97
CA PRO A 236 -0.48 -3.07 14.36
C PRO A 236 -1.42 -3.26 13.16
N ILE A 237 -2.47 -2.42 13.04
CA ILE A 237 -3.52 -2.56 12.02
C ILE A 237 -2.91 -2.54 10.60
N GLU A 238 -1.82 -1.80 10.41
CA GLU A 238 -1.09 -1.67 9.15
C GLU A 238 -0.50 -3.01 8.66
N LEU A 239 -0.33 -3.97 9.56
CA LEU A 239 0.23 -5.30 9.26
C LEU A 239 -0.83 -6.37 9.03
N LEU A 240 -2.10 -6.06 9.23
CA LEU A 240 -3.17 -6.96 8.85
C LEU A 240 -3.18 -7.10 7.32
N PRO A 241 -3.47 -8.30 6.78
CA PRO A 241 -3.63 -8.45 5.34
C PRO A 241 -4.76 -7.54 4.83
N ARG A 242 -4.66 -7.11 3.57
CA ARG A 242 -5.69 -6.27 2.95
C ARG A 242 -7.02 -7.03 2.83
N ASP A 243 -6.92 -8.32 2.51
CA ASP A 243 -8.02 -9.27 2.63
C ASP A 243 -7.98 -9.87 4.05
N TYR A 244 -8.90 -9.42 4.90
CA TYR A 244 -8.96 -9.84 6.31
C TYR A 244 -10.34 -10.42 6.62
N PRO A 245 -10.66 -11.64 6.17
CA PRO A 245 -11.98 -12.22 6.31
C PRO A 245 -12.26 -12.69 7.75
N PRO A 246 -13.54 -12.94 8.12
CA PRO A 246 -13.94 -13.32 9.48
C PRO A 246 -13.21 -14.55 10.03
N GLU A 247 -12.80 -15.50 9.19
CA GLU A 247 -12.01 -16.68 9.58
C GLU A 247 -10.66 -16.27 10.17
N ILE A 248 -9.93 -15.40 9.46
CA ILE A 248 -8.60 -14.95 9.90
C ILE A 248 -8.73 -14.09 11.15
N ALA A 249 -9.73 -13.19 11.22
CA ALA A 249 -9.98 -12.40 12.41
C ALA A 249 -10.30 -13.28 13.64
N ARG A 250 -11.08 -14.35 13.46
CA ARG A 250 -11.34 -15.33 14.53
C ARG A 250 -10.08 -16.08 14.93
N GLU A 251 -9.30 -16.58 13.98
CA GLU A 251 -8.03 -17.26 14.27
C GLU A 251 -7.05 -16.35 15.03
N ASN A 252 -7.06 -15.06 14.70
CA ASN A 252 -6.27 -14.06 15.38
C ASN A 252 -6.81 -13.71 16.76
N GLY A 253 -8.00 -14.19 17.13
CA GLY A 253 -8.66 -13.95 18.40
C GLY A 253 -9.36 -12.58 18.47
N ASP A 254 -9.68 -11.94 17.36
CA ASP A 254 -10.39 -10.66 17.40
C ASP A 254 -11.84 -10.86 17.79
N VAL A 255 -12.45 -9.80 18.35
CA VAL A 255 -13.90 -9.75 18.53
C VAL A 255 -14.51 -9.54 17.16
N VAL A 256 -15.20 -10.54 16.64
CA VAL A 256 -15.75 -10.52 15.28
C VAL A 256 -17.24 -10.31 15.35
N ILE A 257 -17.73 -9.28 14.66
CA ILE A 257 -19.16 -9.00 14.50
C ILE A 257 -19.47 -9.14 13.02
N SER A 258 -20.30 -10.12 12.66
CA SER A 258 -20.70 -10.38 11.27
C SER A 258 -22.17 -10.82 11.19
N ALA A 259 -22.64 -11.09 9.98
CA ALA A 259 -23.97 -11.66 9.75
C ALA A 259 -24.16 -13.04 10.44
N ASP A 260 -23.07 -13.76 10.72
CA ASP A 260 -23.09 -15.06 11.39
C ASP A 260 -23.15 -14.96 12.93
N GLY A 261 -23.04 -13.74 13.47
CA GLY A 261 -23.12 -13.45 14.91
C GLY A 261 -21.88 -12.75 15.46
N VAL A 262 -21.77 -12.75 16.79
CA VAL A 262 -20.66 -12.17 17.54
C VAL A 262 -19.77 -13.28 18.10
N PHE A 263 -18.47 -13.20 17.81
CA PHE A 263 -17.45 -14.16 18.27
C PHE A 263 -16.41 -13.47 19.16
N HIS A 264 -15.84 -14.24 20.10
CA HIS A 264 -14.87 -13.78 21.09
C HIS A 264 -15.34 -12.60 21.95
N PHE A 265 -16.65 -12.50 22.19
CA PHE A 265 -17.23 -11.43 22.98
C PHE A 265 -16.65 -11.36 24.41
N GLU A 266 -16.27 -12.50 24.96
CA GLU A 266 -15.62 -12.60 26.27
C GLU A 266 -14.32 -11.78 26.37
N GLN A 267 -13.63 -11.54 25.25
CA GLN A 267 -12.44 -10.70 25.23
C GLN A 267 -12.78 -9.22 25.39
N LEU A 268 -13.88 -8.77 24.77
CA LEU A 268 -14.38 -7.40 24.96
C LEU A 268 -14.84 -7.18 26.41
N GLU A 269 -15.58 -8.13 26.98
CA GLU A 269 -15.99 -8.08 28.38
C GLU A 269 -14.78 -8.03 29.33
N ALA A 270 -13.79 -8.87 29.09
CA ALA A 270 -12.55 -8.90 29.88
C ALA A 270 -11.78 -7.58 29.77
N PHE A 271 -11.69 -6.99 28.58
CA PHE A 271 -11.05 -5.70 28.37
C PHE A 271 -11.77 -4.57 29.11
N VAL A 272 -13.09 -4.45 28.96
CA VAL A 272 -13.90 -3.43 29.66
C VAL A 272 -13.78 -3.57 31.18
N ALA A 273 -13.83 -4.79 31.71
CA ALA A 273 -13.62 -5.07 33.14
C ALA A 273 -12.20 -4.72 33.61
N GLY A 274 -11.19 -4.94 32.76
CA GLY A 274 -9.79 -4.56 33.00
C GLY A 274 -9.60 -3.04 33.03
N CYS A 275 -10.21 -2.32 32.10
CA CYS A 275 -10.17 -0.85 32.04
C CYS A 275 -10.72 -0.20 33.32
N THR A 276 -11.80 -0.77 33.89
CA THR A 276 -12.37 -0.30 35.18
C THR A 276 -11.36 -0.39 36.33
N LYS A 277 -10.40 -1.33 36.23
CA LYS A 277 -9.33 -1.54 37.21
C LYS A 277 -8.00 -0.89 36.79
N LYS A 278 -7.99 -0.12 35.69
CA LYS A 278 -6.78 0.43 35.06
C LYS A 278 -5.72 -0.63 34.75
N GLN A 279 -6.15 -1.83 34.41
CA GLN A 279 -5.28 -2.91 33.99
C GLN A 279 -4.88 -2.70 32.53
N GLU A 280 -3.58 -2.76 32.24
CA GLU A 280 -3.10 -2.71 30.86
C GLU A 280 -3.70 -3.86 30.04
N GLY A 281 -4.05 -3.56 28.79
CA GLY A 281 -4.88 -4.42 27.97
C GLY A 281 -4.99 -3.92 26.55
N ALA A 282 -5.35 -4.81 25.62
CA ALA A 282 -5.76 -4.42 24.28
C ALA A 282 -6.86 -5.34 23.74
N VAL A 283 -7.81 -4.78 22.99
CA VAL A 283 -8.85 -5.50 22.26
C VAL A 283 -8.93 -4.96 20.83
N ARG A 284 -9.22 -5.85 19.87
CA ARG A 284 -9.52 -5.50 18.48
C ARG A 284 -10.90 -6.02 18.16
N ILE A 285 -11.70 -5.15 17.58
CA ILE A 285 -13.06 -5.44 17.16
C ILE A 285 -13.09 -5.29 15.65
N VAL A 286 -13.64 -6.29 14.96
CA VAL A 286 -13.77 -6.29 13.51
C VAL A 286 -15.24 -6.45 13.17
N HIS A 287 -15.81 -5.41 12.57
CA HIS A 287 -17.19 -5.40 12.10
C HIS A 287 -17.21 -5.66 10.60
N TYR A 288 -17.94 -6.70 10.19
CA TYR A 288 -18.07 -7.12 8.80
C TYR A 288 -19.43 -6.74 8.21
N ALA A 289 -19.41 -6.14 7.03
CA ALA A 289 -20.60 -5.97 6.21
C ALA A 289 -20.97 -7.30 5.50
N PRO A 290 -22.18 -7.40 4.92
CA PRO A 290 -22.60 -8.59 4.16
C PRO A 290 -21.74 -8.93 2.95
N ASP A 291 -20.93 -7.99 2.46
CA ASP A 291 -19.98 -8.19 1.35
C ASP A 291 -18.56 -8.52 1.83
N ASN A 292 -18.38 -8.83 3.11
CA ASN A 292 -17.12 -9.09 3.81
C ASN A 292 -16.14 -7.91 3.87
N SER A 293 -16.57 -6.70 3.54
CA SER A 293 -15.80 -5.50 3.87
C SER A 293 -15.70 -5.35 5.40
N ALA A 294 -14.55 -4.88 5.89
CA ALA A 294 -14.19 -4.92 7.31
C ALA A 294 -13.89 -3.53 7.86
N LEU A 295 -14.51 -3.20 8.99
CA LEU A 295 -14.21 -2.03 9.81
C LEU A 295 -13.47 -2.50 11.07
N ILE A 296 -12.28 -1.98 11.32
CA ILE A 296 -11.40 -2.47 12.39
C ILE A 296 -11.19 -1.39 13.43
N ASP A 297 -11.50 -1.72 14.69
CA ASP A 297 -11.34 -0.85 15.86
C ASP A 297 -10.36 -1.47 16.85
N ASP A 298 -9.26 -0.78 17.12
CA ASP A 298 -8.29 -1.14 18.15
C ASP A 298 -8.45 -0.27 19.38
N LEU A 299 -8.46 -0.91 20.54
CA LEU A 299 -8.54 -0.26 21.84
C LEU A 299 -7.39 -0.77 22.71
N GLN A 300 -6.62 0.15 23.30
CA GLN A 300 -5.51 -0.18 24.20
C GLN A 300 -5.60 0.63 25.50
N MET A 301 -5.61 -0.05 26.64
CA MET A 301 -5.41 0.57 27.96
C MET A 301 -3.91 0.58 28.26
N LYS A 302 -3.34 1.79 28.33
CA LYS A 302 -1.92 2.01 28.62
C LYS A 302 -1.76 3.26 29.45
N ASP A 303 -0.87 3.22 30.45
CA ASP A 303 -0.61 4.35 31.35
C ASP A 303 -1.87 4.91 32.06
N GLY A 304 -2.92 4.10 32.18
CA GLY A 304 -4.20 4.50 32.78
C GLY A 304 -5.16 5.24 31.85
N HIS A 305 -4.85 5.30 30.57
CA HIS A 305 -5.65 5.92 29.51
C HIS A 305 -6.00 4.90 28.42
N ILE A 306 -7.11 5.14 27.72
CA ILE A 306 -7.55 4.31 26.60
C ILE A 306 -7.21 5.04 25.30
N TYR A 307 -6.43 4.37 24.46
CA TYR A 307 -6.13 4.77 23.10
C TYR A 307 -7.04 3.99 22.15
N TYR A 308 -7.65 4.70 21.21
CA TYR A 308 -8.63 4.12 20.29
C TYR A 308 -8.28 4.45 18.85
N THR A 309 -8.08 3.43 18.02
CA THR A 309 -7.70 3.61 16.62
C THR A 309 -8.71 2.92 15.72
N ARG A 310 -9.08 3.57 14.62
CA ARG A 310 -10.02 3.03 13.63
C ARG A 310 -9.40 2.95 12.24
N ASP A 311 -9.60 1.81 11.58
CA ASP A 311 -9.30 1.60 10.18
C ASP A 311 -10.56 1.28 9.39
N GLN A 312 -10.83 2.09 8.37
CA GLN A 312 -11.95 1.90 7.44
C GLN A 312 -11.48 1.64 6.00
N SER A 313 -10.17 1.46 5.77
CA SER A 313 -9.62 1.19 4.44
C SER A 313 -10.16 -0.10 3.81
N ARG A 314 -10.49 -1.09 4.66
CA ARG A 314 -11.09 -2.37 4.28
C ARG A 314 -12.62 -2.33 4.20
N TRP A 315 -13.24 -1.22 4.60
CA TRP A 315 -14.68 -0.98 4.56
C TRP A 315 -15.07 -0.18 3.31
N GLU A 316 -14.43 0.97 3.09
CA GLU A 316 -14.79 1.90 2.01
C GLU A 316 -14.00 1.66 0.71
N GLN A 317 -13.10 0.67 0.67
CA GLN A 317 -12.10 0.49 -0.39
C GLN A 317 -11.27 1.76 -0.68
N SER A 318 -11.15 2.65 0.31
CA SER A 318 -10.32 3.87 0.23
C SER A 318 -8.84 3.52 0.36
N GLU A 319 -7.97 4.29 -0.30
CA GLU A 319 -6.52 4.06 -0.23
C GLU A 319 -5.94 4.32 1.17
N VAL A 320 -6.58 5.22 1.96
CA VAL A 320 -6.21 5.51 3.36
C VAL A 320 -7.42 6.10 4.09
N SER A 321 -7.91 5.43 5.14
CA SER A 321 -8.66 6.10 6.22
C SER A 321 -8.32 5.45 7.56
N PHE A 322 -7.33 6.04 8.21
CA PHE A 322 -6.87 5.71 9.56
C PHE A 322 -7.17 6.92 10.44
N GLU A 323 -7.87 6.68 11.54
CA GLU A 323 -8.06 7.69 12.59
C GLU A 323 -7.21 7.25 13.80
N GLU A 324 -6.08 7.96 14.01
CA GLU A 324 -5.13 7.67 15.09
C GLU A 324 -5.63 8.25 16.42
N GLY A 325 -5.46 7.47 17.49
CA GLY A 325 -6.28 7.58 18.67
C GLY A 325 -6.12 8.81 19.54
N GLU A 326 -7.29 9.38 19.81
CA GLU A 326 -7.61 10.27 20.90
C GLU A 326 -7.49 9.56 22.26
N GLU A 327 -7.23 10.34 23.32
CA GLU A 327 -7.07 9.84 24.69
C GLU A 327 -8.43 9.85 25.43
N TYR A 328 -8.83 8.68 25.95
CA TYR A 328 -10.08 8.51 26.70
C TYR A 328 -9.84 8.05 28.14
N ASP A 329 -10.73 8.48 29.03
CA ASP A 329 -10.66 8.22 30.48
C ASP A 329 -11.34 6.90 30.89
N SER A 330 -12.40 6.51 30.19
CA SER A 330 -13.19 5.33 30.54
C SER A 330 -13.97 4.78 29.36
N ILE A 331 -14.41 3.54 29.51
CA ILE A 331 -15.16 2.76 28.52
C ILE A 331 -16.36 2.09 29.20
N GLY A 332 -17.46 1.94 28.47
CA GLY A 332 -18.63 1.20 28.92
C GLY A 332 -19.41 0.62 27.76
N ILE A 333 -20.23 -0.40 28.05
CA ILE A 333 -21.21 -0.95 27.13
C ILE A 333 -22.58 -0.44 27.58
N VAL A 334 -23.23 0.36 26.74
CA VAL A 334 -24.57 0.90 26.99
C VAL A 334 -25.60 0.03 26.27
N THR A 335 -26.56 -0.49 27.02
CA THR A 335 -27.66 -1.30 26.45
C THR A 335 -28.89 -0.42 26.19
N ASN A 336 -29.40 -0.47 24.96
CA ASN A 336 -30.64 0.19 24.54
C ASN A 336 -31.57 -0.84 23.86
N GLY A 337 -32.43 -1.48 24.65
CA GLY A 337 -33.26 -2.58 24.17
C GLY A 337 -32.43 -3.82 23.86
N GLU A 338 -32.50 -4.32 22.63
CA GLU A 338 -31.69 -5.45 22.14
C GLU A 338 -30.32 -5.02 21.60
N GLU A 339 -30.10 -3.72 21.43
CA GLU A 339 -28.86 -3.15 20.90
C GLU A 339 -27.90 -2.80 22.06
N GLN A 340 -26.64 -3.19 21.91
CA GLN A 340 -25.55 -2.81 22.79
C GLN A 340 -24.56 -1.92 22.04
N VAL A 341 -24.10 -0.85 22.69
CA VAL A 341 -23.18 0.13 22.12
C VAL A 341 -21.95 0.22 23.00
N LEU A 342 -20.77 -0.03 22.44
CA LEU A 342 -19.51 0.24 23.11
C LEU A 342 -19.20 1.73 23.01
N THR A 343 -18.95 2.35 24.15
CA THR A 343 -18.85 3.81 24.26
C THR A 343 -17.61 4.21 25.05
N LEU A 344 -16.86 5.17 24.53
CA LEU A 344 -15.71 5.81 25.17
C LEU A 344 -16.09 7.18 25.72
N TYR A 345 -15.51 7.52 26.86
CA TYR A 345 -15.74 8.78 27.56
C TYR A 345 -14.40 9.46 27.84
N SER A 346 -14.33 10.76 27.56
CA SER A 346 -13.20 11.62 27.91
C SER A 346 -13.70 12.84 28.63
N ARG A 347 -12.94 13.33 29.61
CA ARG A 347 -13.18 14.60 30.30
C ARG A 347 -12.90 15.80 29.41
N HIS A 348 -12.23 15.60 28.28
CA HIS A 348 -11.91 16.63 27.31
C HIS A 348 -13.00 16.81 26.24
N TYR A 349 -13.94 15.87 26.12
CA TYR A 349 -14.99 15.87 25.10
C TYR A 349 -16.38 15.91 25.73
N ASP A 350 -17.23 16.82 25.26
CA ASP A 350 -18.61 16.97 25.77
C ASP A 350 -19.53 15.79 25.38
N ALA A 351 -19.18 15.07 24.31
CA ALA A 351 -19.93 13.94 23.80
C ALA A 351 -19.10 12.65 23.88
N PRO A 352 -19.71 11.53 24.29
CA PRO A 352 -19.05 10.24 24.24
C PRO A 352 -18.87 9.77 22.80
N VAL A 353 -17.86 8.92 22.57
CA VAL A 353 -17.57 8.32 21.26
C VAL A 353 -18.13 6.91 21.20
N GLU A 354 -19.03 6.67 20.25
CA GLU A 354 -19.53 5.33 19.96
C GLU A 354 -18.52 4.59 19.09
N VAL A 355 -18.02 3.47 19.58
CA VAL A 355 -17.07 2.62 18.84
C VAL A 355 -17.88 1.68 17.95
N VAL A 356 -18.62 0.75 18.53
CA VAL A 356 -19.33 -0.27 17.76
C VAL A 356 -20.70 -0.55 18.35
N ARG A 357 -21.64 -0.94 17.47
CA ARG A 357 -22.99 -1.38 17.81
C ARG A 357 -23.12 -2.86 17.49
N PHE A 358 -23.71 -3.62 18.39
CA PHE A 358 -23.94 -5.05 18.22
C PHE A 358 -25.22 -5.50 18.92
N GLN A 359 -25.82 -6.57 18.41
CA GLN A 359 -26.97 -7.24 19.02
C GLN A 359 -26.52 -8.55 19.63
N ASN A 360 -27.10 -8.91 20.77
CA ASN A 360 -26.76 -10.12 21.50
C ASN A 360 -27.55 -11.35 21.01
#